data_AF-A0A661FA00-F1
#
_entry.id   AF-A0A661FA00-F1
#
_cell.length_a   1.000
_cell.length_b   1.000
_cell.length_c   1.000
_cell.angle_alpha   90.00
_cell.angle_beta   90.00
_cell.angle_gamma   90.00
#
_symmetry.space_group_name_H-M   'P 1'
#
loop_
_entity.id
_entity.type
_entity.pdbx_description
1 polymer ?
#
loop_
_entity_poly.entity_id
_entity_poly.type
_entity_poly.pdbx_seq_one_letter_code
_entity_poly.pdbx_strand_id
1 'polypeptide(L)' 'LTKAGDSKTEKMLRNRYCEGRIKSWGEQGVKAAEGVFSLLHQFGGEKLVGKSTQLSPGTFWTNAFIKEN' A
#
# COMPACT_ATOMS: atom_id res chain seq x y z
N LEU A 1 8.72 15.23 -7.71
CA LEU A 1 8.31 14.83 -6.34
C LEU A 1 8.96 15.71 -5.28
N THR A 2 10.23 16.09 -5.46
CA THR A 2 10.98 16.88 -4.47
C THR A 2 11.39 18.28 -4.93
N LYS A 3 11.17 18.67 -6.21
CA LYS A 3 11.30 20.04 -6.78
C LYS A 3 12.52 20.84 -6.24
N ALA A 4 13.63 20.15 -5.96
CA ALA A 4 14.83 20.81 -5.48
C ALA A 4 15.49 21.54 -6.66
N GLY A 5 16.17 22.66 -6.39
CA GLY A 5 16.81 23.49 -7.43
C GLY A 5 18.02 22.85 -8.11
N ASP A 6 18.51 21.72 -7.58
CA ASP A 6 19.61 20.96 -8.17
C ASP A 6 19.32 19.45 -8.20
N SER A 7 19.85 18.79 -9.23
CA SER A 7 19.55 17.38 -9.54
C SER A 7 20.13 16.40 -8.51
N LYS A 8 21.23 16.75 -7.84
CA LYS A 8 21.86 15.90 -6.81
C LYS A 8 20.98 15.83 -5.58
N THR A 9 20.50 16.98 -5.10
CA THR A 9 19.59 17.08 -3.97
C THR A 9 18.25 16.44 -4.31
N GLU A 10 17.71 16.68 -5.51
CA GLU A 10 16.44 16.06 -5.92
C GLU A 10 16.51 14.52 -5.88
N LYS A 11 17.60 13.94 -6.43
CA LYS A 11 17.83 12.50 -6.43
C LYS A 11 17.99 11.94 -5.03
N MET A 12 18.75 12.61 -4.17
CA MET A 12 18.92 12.19 -2.77
C MET A 12 17.58 12.16 -2.03
N LEU A 13 16.78 13.23 -2.14
CA LEU A 13 15.48 13.31 -1.48
C LEU A 13 14.50 12.26 -2.00
N ARG A 14 14.48 12.03 -3.33
CA ARG A 14 13.68 10.96 -3.92
C ARG A 14 14.08 9.60 -3.37
N ASN A 15 15.37 9.30 -3.27
CA ASN A 15 15.85 8.01 -2.78
C ASN A 15 15.43 7.79 -1.32
N ARG A 16 15.66 8.79 -0.45
CA ARG A 16 15.25 8.71 0.97
C ARG A 16 13.75 8.55 1.15
N TYR A 17 12.95 9.25 0.34
CA TYR A 17 11.50 9.05 0.34
C TYR A 17 11.11 7.62 -0.09
N CYS A 18 11.75 7.09 -1.13
CA CYS A 18 11.49 5.73 -1.62
C CYS A 18 11.94 4.64 -0.64
N GLU A 19 12.96 4.89 0.18
CA GLU A 19 13.44 3.96 1.23
C GLU A 19 12.34 3.67 2.27
N GLY A 20 11.46 4.62 2.54
CA GLY A 20 10.33 4.45 3.47
C GLY A 20 9.16 3.63 2.92
N ARG A 21 9.22 3.14 1.67
CA ARG A 21 8.13 2.36 1.07
C ARG A 21 8.09 0.96 1.66
N ILE A 22 6.87 0.48 1.92
CA ILE A 22 6.63 -0.94 2.18
C ILE A 22 6.98 -1.70 0.89
N LYS A 23 8.02 -2.54 0.95
CA LYS A 23 8.53 -3.28 -0.22
C LYS A 23 7.74 -4.54 -0.52
N SER A 24 7.10 -5.11 0.50
CA SER A 24 6.24 -6.28 0.34
C SER A 24 5.29 -6.39 1.53
N TRP A 25 4.15 -7.00 1.28
CA TRP A 25 3.23 -7.45 2.33
C TRP A 25 3.45 -8.94 2.57
N GLY A 26 3.78 -9.30 3.80
CA GLY A 26 3.78 -10.71 4.23
C GLY A 26 2.36 -11.20 4.49
N GLU A 27 2.16 -12.51 4.48
CA GLU A 27 0.86 -13.15 4.70
C GLU A 27 0.18 -12.70 6.00
N GLN A 28 0.95 -12.55 7.08
CA GLN A 28 0.42 -12.09 8.37
C GLN A 28 -0.11 -10.65 8.29
N GLY A 29 0.56 -9.78 7.55
CA GLY A 29 0.13 -8.39 7.36
C GLY A 29 -1.14 -8.30 6.53
N VAL A 30 -1.26 -9.13 5.48
CA VAL A 30 -2.48 -9.23 4.67
C VAL A 30 -3.65 -9.71 5.53
N LYS A 31 -3.47 -10.80 6.28
CA LYS A 31 -4.52 -11.35 7.18
C LYS A 31 -4.96 -10.34 8.23
N ALA A 32 -4.03 -9.60 8.83
CA ALA A 32 -4.36 -8.56 9.80
C ALA A 32 -5.20 -7.44 9.16
N ALA A 33 -4.83 -6.99 7.95
CA ALA A 33 -5.57 -5.97 7.22
C ALA A 33 -6.97 -6.45 6.79
N GLU A 34 -7.14 -7.72 6.40
CA GLU A 34 -8.44 -8.33 6.15
C GLU A 34 -9.32 -8.33 7.41
N GLY A 35 -8.75 -8.63 8.58
CA GLY A 35 -9.44 -8.56 9.86
C GLY A 35 -9.93 -7.14 10.19
N VAL A 36 -9.07 -6.13 10.01
CA VAL A 36 -9.44 -4.72 10.20
C VAL A 36 -10.55 -4.32 9.22
N PHE A 37 -10.44 -4.68 7.95
CA PHE A 37 -11.48 -4.38 6.96
C PHE A 37 -12.83 -5.01 7.35
N SER A 38 -12.82 -6.24 7.84
CA SER A 38 -14.03 -6.94 8.28
C SER A 38 -14.71 -6.21 9.44
N LEU A 39 -13.94 -5.70 10.40
CA LEU A 39 -14.47 -4.87 11.50
C LEU A 39 -15.05 -3.55 10.97
N LEU A 40 -14.34 -2.88 10.05
CA LEU A 40 -14.82 -1.64 9.44
C LEU A 40 -16.12 -1.84 8.66
N HIS A 41 -16.23 -2.94 7.92
CA HIS A 41 -17.46 -3.32 7.24
C HIS A 41 -18.59 -3.60 8.24
N GLN A 42 -18.31 -4.38 9.29
CA GLN A 42 -19.31 -4.75 10.30
C GLN A 42 -19.90 -3.55 11.03
N PHE A 43 -19.06 -2.61 11.46
CA PHE A 43 -19.50 -1.48 12.30
C PHE A 43 -19.78 -0.20 11.51
N GLY A 44 -19.06 0.02 10.41
CA GLY A 44 -19.20 1.22 9.57
C GLY A 44 -20.16 1.03 8.39
N GLY A 45 -20.47 -0.21 8.02
CA GLY A 45 -21.35 -0.55 6.91
C GLY A 45 -20.89 -0.01 5.56
N GLU A 46 -21.80 -0.03 4.58
CA GLU A 46 -21.50 0.38 3.21
C GLU A 46 -21.04 1.83 3.07
N LYS A 47 -21.42 2.71 4.01
CA LYS A 47 -21.02 4.11 4.00
C LYS A 47 -19.51 4.30 4.19
N LEU A 48 -18.85 3.37 4.91
CA LEU A 48 -17.44 3.47 5.23
C LEU A 48 -16.55 2.69 4.25
N VAL A 49 -16.97 1.49 3.85
CA VAL A 49 -16.15 0.59 3.02
C VAL A 49 -16.71 0.35 1.62
N GLY A 50 -17.84 0.98 1.27
CA GLY A 50 -18.56 0.73 0.04
C GLY A 50 -19.30 -0.60 0.04
N LYS A 51 -19.69 -1.08 -1.15
CA LYS A 51 -20.47 -2.32 -1.32
C LYS A 51 -19.64 -3.59 -1.17
N SER A 52 -18.32 -3.47 -1.02
CA SER A 52 -17.44 -4.63 -0.94
C SER A 52 -17.43 -5.18 0.49
N THR A 53 -17.68 -6.47 0.62
CA THR A 53 -17.64 -7.18 1.90
C THR A 53 -16.25 -7.68 2.25
N GLN A 54 -15.31 -7.63 1.30
CA GLN A 54 -13.94 -8.09 1.42
C GLN A 54 -12.97 -7.16 0.69
N LEU A 55 -11.69 -7.22 1.02
CA LEU A 55 -10.64 -6.54 0.25
C LEU A 55 -10.56 -7.16 -1.14
N SER A 56 -10.49 -6.31 -2.17
CA SER A 56 -10.43 -6.78 -3.56
C SER A 56 -9.10 -7.48 -3.85
N PRO A 57 -9.08 -8.49 -4.73
CA PRO A 57 -7.83 -9.06 -5.22
C PRO A 57 -6.91 -7.98 -5.78
N GLY A 58 -5.61 -8.05 -5.47
CA GLY A 58 -4.63 -7.04 -5.89
C GLY A 58 -4.56 -5.78 -5.03
N THR A 59 -5.27 -5.72 -3.89
CA THR A 59 -5.16 -4.61 -2.93
C THR A 59 -3.72 -4.43 -2.40
N PHE A 60 -2.96 -5.52 -2.29
CA PHE A 60 -1.59 -5.52 -1.78
C PHE A 60 -0.57 -5.70 -2.89
N TRP A 61 0.49 -4.88 -2.88
CA TRP A 61 1.66 -5.08 -3.74
C TRP A 61 2.47 -6.28 -3.24
N THR A 62 2.29 -7.42 -3.90
CA THR A 62 3.13 -8.60 -3.73
C THR A 62 4.17 -8.64 -4.83
N ASN A 63 5.41 -9.02 -4.50
CA ASN A 63 6.50 -9.13 -5.49
C ASN A 63 6.22 -10.15 -6.61
N ALA A 64 5.14 -10.94 -6.51
CA ALA A 64 4.69 -11.87 -7.54
C ALA A 64 4.30 -11.19 -8.87
N PHE A 65 4.08 -9.88 -8.88
CA PHE A 65 3.64 -9.13 -10.08
C PHE A 65 4.73 -8.31 -10.76
N ILE A 66 5.97 -8.33 -10.27
CA ILE A 66 7.10 -7.73 -10.99
C ILE A 66 7.80 -8.84 -11.77
N LYS A 67 7.38 -9.05 -13.03
CA LYS A 67 8.31 -9.61 -14.02
C LYS A 67 9.35 -8.53 -14.30
N GLU A 68 10.50 -8.62 -13.66
CA GLU A 68 11.67 -7.88 -14.09
C GLU A 68 11.99 -8.30 -15.54
N ASN A 69 12.02 -7.31 -16.43
CA ASN A 69 12.57 -7.38 -17.78
C ASN A 69 13.83 -6.52 -17.79
#